data_AF-A0A847SZY3-F1
#
_entry.id   AF-A0A847SZY3-F1
#
_cell.length_a   1.000
_cell.length_b   1.000
_cell.length_c   1.000
_cell.angle_alpha   90.00
_cell.angle_beta   90.00
_cell.angle_gamma   90.00
#
_symmetry.space_group_name_H-M   'P 1'
#
loop_
_entity.id
_entity.type
_entity.pdbx_description
1 polymer ?
#
loop_
_entity_poly.entity_id
_entity_poly.type
_entity_poly.pdbx_seq_one_letter_code
_entity_poly.pdbx_strand_id
1 'polypeptide(L)'
;MNTSCPQCGGGVPDGDNLCPFCGAFLESRTDAEVAGGKDATNLKTEVLRCQNCGVVMNGGERFCGRCGFLADDPYVCQSCQAKIGPEDRFCTSCGRLLRPDKLYRSRSRPIAALILGLVPGLFSIWGLGQFFNLSFYKGALFFVLGVALLLVAPTALIVTISGLHDLAGIAVLGAVLWCALWVLQAMDAYWGAGGE
;
A
#
# COMPACT_ATOMS: atom_id res chain seq x y z
N MET A 1 -39.97 14.88 -23.96
CA MET A 1 -40.62 14.61 -22.65
C MET A 1 -39.47 14.25 -21.73
N ASN A 2 -39.14 15.04 -20.71
CA ASN A 2 -37.93 14.84 -19.89
C ASN A 2 -37.88 13.41 -19.33
N THR A 3 -36.99 12.58 -19.88
CA THR A 3 -36.65 11.29 -19.30
C THR A 3 -35.67 11.53 -18.16
N SER A 4 -36.06 11.11 -16.95
CA SER A 4 -35.19 11.14 -15.78
C SER A 4 -34.22 9.97 -15.81
N CYS A 5 -32.97 10.20 -15.42
CA CYS A 5 -31.97 9.15 -15.34
C CYS A 5 -32.36 8.12 -14.24
N PRO A 6 -32.40 6.81 -14.53
CA PRO A 6 -32.76 5.79 -13.54
C PRO A 6 -31.72 5.60 -12.43
N GLN A 7 -30.49 6.12 -12.61
CA GLN A 7 -29.42 6.00 -11.63
C GLN A 7 -29.35 7.18 -10.65
N CYS A 8 -29.66 8.41 -11.08
CA CYS A 8 -29.53 9.60 -10.23
C CYS A 8 -30.78 10.48 -10.16
N GLY A 9 -31.82 10.19 -10.95
CA GLY A 9 -33.04 10.99 -11.04
C GLY A 9 -32.87 12.34 -11.75
N GLY A 10 -31.66 12.68 -12.21
CA GLY A 10 -31.40 13.92 -12.95
C GLY A 10 -32.14 13.98 -14.28
N GLY A 11 -32.65 15.16 -14.65
CA GLY A 11 -33.30 15.39 -15.94
C GLY A 11 -32.27 15.36 -17.07
N VAL A 12 -32.52 14.53 -18.09
CA VAL A 12 -31.61 14.37 -19.23
C VAL A 12 -32.20 15.05 -20.46
N PRO A 13 -31.40 15.84 -21.21
CA PRO A 13 -31.82 16.39 -22.50
C PRO A 13 -31.94 15.28 -23.58
N ASP A 14 -32.94 15.40 -24.46
CA ASP A 14 -33.20 14.42 -25.53
C ASP A 14 -32.03 14.39 -26.55
N GLY A 15 -31.38 13.23 -26.73
CA GLY A 15 -30.33 13.01 -27.74
C GLY A 15 -28.95 12.60 -27.21
N ASP A 16 -28.73 12.60 -25.89
CA ASP A 16 -27.47 12.22 -25.28
C ASP A 16 -27.49 10.77 -24.76
N ASN A 17 -26.51 9.97 -25.19
CA ASN A 17 -26.32 8.58 -24.72
C ASN A 17 -25.68 8.53 -23.31
N LEU A 18 -25.34 9.68 -22.73
CA LEU A 18 -24.65 9.79 -21.45
C LEU A 18 -25.32 10.84 -20.56
N CYS A 19 -25.57 10.51 -19.30
CA CYS A 19 -26.10 11.49 -18.34
C CYS A 19 -24.99 12.47 -17.92
N PRO A 20 -25.15 13.80 -18.09
CA PRO A 20 -24.12 14.77 -17.71
C PRO A 20 -23.95 14.94 -16.20
N PHE A 21 -24.91 14.49 -15.40
CA PHE A 21 -24.87 14.64 -13.94
C PHE A 21 -24.21 13.47 -13.21
N CYS A 22 -24.38 12.24 -13.69
CA CYS A 22 -23.82 11.05 -13.05
C CYS A 22 -22.90 10.21 -13.96
N GLY A 23 -22.82 10.53 -15.25
CA GLY A 23 -22.01 9.79 -16.23
C GLY A 23 -22.59 8.44 -16.63
N ALA A 24 -23.82 8.10 -16.23
CA ALA A 24 -24.46 6.84 -16.60
C ALA A 24 -24.79 6.83 -18.11
N PHE A 25 -24.45 5.73 -18.79
CA PHE A 25 -24.90 5.47 -20.17
C PHE A 25 -26.41 5.21 -20.19
N LEU A 26 -27.12 5.90 -21.07
CA LEU A 26 -28.56 5.81 -21.25
C LEU A 26 -28.83 5.07 -22.57
N GLU A 27 -28.68 3.75 -22.53
CA GLU A 27 -28.97 2.88 -23.67
C GLU A 27 -30.48 2.89 -23.91
N SER A 28 -30.96 3.66 -24.89
CA SER A 28 -32.38 3.63 -25.25
C SER A 28 -32.59 3.29 -26.72
N ARG A 29 -33.00 2.04 -26.91
CA ARG A 29 -33.95 1.51 -27.90
C ARG A 29 -33.51 1.55 -29.37
N THR A 30 -32.95 0.44 -29.82
CA THR A 30 -33.49 -0.34 -30.95
C THR A 30 -33.02 -1.79 -30.84
N ASP A 31 -34.02 -2.67 -30.82
CA ASP A 31 -34.04 -4.03 -31.33
C ASP A 31 -33.44 -5.19 -30.52
N ALA A 32 -34.27 -6.23 -30.43
CA ALA A 32 -34.17 -7.39 -29.58
C ALA A 32 -33.42 -8.57 -30.25
N GLU A 33 -33.01 -9.51 -29.41
CA GLU A 33 -32.76 -10.93 -29.70
C GLU A 33 -31.58 -11.34 -30.59
N VAL A 34 -30.45 -11.73 -29.97
CA VAL A 34 -29.91 -13.08 -30.16
C VAL A 34 -29.50 -13.65 -28.80
N ALA A 35 -30.11 -14.79 -28.50
CA ALA A 35 -29.92 -15.58 -27.30
C ALA A 35 -28.54 -16.27 -27.24
N GLY A 36 -28.11 -16.54 -26.00
CA GLY A 36 -27.49 -17.82 -25.65
C GLY A 36 -25.97 -17.88 -25.68
N GLY A 37 -25.38 -18.05 -24.50
CA GLY A 37 -23.98 -18.42 -24.35
C GLY A 37 -23.57 -18.54 -22.90
N LYS A 38 -24.11 -19.53 -22.18
CA LYS A 38 -23.52 -20.00 -20.92
C LYS A 38 -22.16 -20.61 -21.24
N ASP A 39 -21.10 -20.12 -20.62
CA ASP A 39 -19.95 -20.94 -20.24
C ASP A 39 -19.25 -20.34 -19.02
N ALA A 40 -19.80 -20.68 -17.86
CA ALA A 40 -19.04 -20.73 -16.63
C ALA A 40 -18.18 -22.00 -16.68
N THR A 41 -16.89 -21.90 -17.04
CA THR A 41 -15.81 -22.82 -16.58
C THR A 41 -14.45 -22.40 -17.13
N ASN A 42 -13.92 -21.27 -16.68
CA ASN A 42 -12.49 -21.15 -16.38
C ASN A 42 -12.25 -19.89 -15.52
N LEU A 43 -12.59 -19.94 -14.23
CA LEU A 43 -12.00 -18.98 -13.29
C LEU A 43 -10.53 -19.36 -13.08
N LYS A 44 -9.70 -19.05 -14.06
CA LYS A 44 -8.37 -18.56 -13.74
C LYS A 44 -8.64 -17.17 -13.19
N THR A 45 -8.67 -17.04 -11.87
CA THR A 45 -8.59 -15.73 -11.22
C THR A 45 -7.26 -15.13 -11.66
N GLU A 46 -7.23 -14.47 -12.81
CA GLU A 46 -6.10 -13.68 -13.25
C GLU A 46 -6.02 -12.54 -12.25
N VAL A 47 -5.05 -12.69 -11.34
CA VAL A 47 -4.65 -11.68 -10.39
C VAL A 47 -4.19 -10.48 -11.20
N LEU A 48 -5.09 -9.52 -11.39
CA LEU A 48 -4.82 -8.32 -12.17
C LEU A 48 -4.04 -7.34 -11.28
N ARG A 49 -2.94 -6.78 -11.75
CA ARG A 49 -2.22 -5.74 -11.00
C ARG A 49 -2.57 -4.37 -11.55
N CYS A 50 -2.82 -3.40 -10.68
CA CYS A 50 -3.08 -2.05 -11.17
C CYS A 50 -1.82 -1.42 -11.79
N GLN A 51 -1.97 -0.82 -12.98
CA GLN A 51 -0.88 -0.19 -13.72
C GLN A 51 -0.26 1.03 -13.01
N ASN A 52 -1.06 1.77 -12.23
CA ASN A 52 -0.60 2.96 -11.51
C ASN A 52 -0.07 2.64 -10.10
N CYS A 53 -0.78 1.81 -9.33
CA CYS A 53 -0.45 1.51 -7.92
C CYS A 53 0.33 0.20 -7.74
N GLY A 54 0.19 -0.78 -8.63
CA GLY A 54 0.80 -2.12 -8.53
C GLY A 54 0.11 -3.05 -7.52
N VAL A 55 -1.02 -2.63 -6.93
CA VAL A 55 -1.80 -3.47 -6.02
C VAL A 55 -2.40 -4.64 -6.80
N VAL A 56 -2.43 -5.80 -6.15
CA VAL A 56 -3.20 -6.95 -6.65
C VAL A 56 -4.68 -6.60 -6.52
N MET A 57 -5.39 -6.81 -7.62
CA MET A 57 -6.82 -6.58 -7.74
C MET A 57 -7.48 -7.90 -8.09
N ASN A 58 -8.72 -8.03 -7.63
CA ASN A 58 -9.55 -9.14 -8.06
C ASN A 58 -10.01 -8.87 -9.51
N GLY A 59 -10.06 -9.91 -10.35
CA GLY A 59 -10.35 -9.82 -11.80
C GLY A 59 -11.75 -9.34 -12.20
N GLY A 60 -12.38 -8.48 -11.40
CA GLY A 60 -13.64 -7.77 -11.69
C GLY A 60 -13.68 -6.34 -11.13
N GLU A 61 -12.61 -5.84 -10.52
CA GLU A 61 -12.54 -4.48 -9.98
C GLU A 61 -12.17 -3.48 -11.09
N ARG A 62 -13.11 -2.61 -11.47
CA ARG A 62 -12.89 -1.57 -12.50
C ARG A 62 -11.92 -0.46 -12.09
N PHE A 63 -11.65 -0.31 -10.79
CA PHE A 63 -10.81 0.76 -10.23
C PHE A 63 -9.88 0.22 -9.12
N CYS A 64 -8.63 0.69 -9.05
CA CYS A 64 -7.72 0.38 -7.93
C CYS A 64 -8.22 1.03 -6.64
N GLY A 65 -8.66 0.23 -5.67
CA GLY A 65 -9.06 0.70 -4.33
C GLY A 65 -7.96 1.48 -3.58
N ARG A 66 -6.71 1.42 -4.04
CA ARG A 66 -5.57 2.17 -3.46
C ARG A 66 -5.22 3.48 -4.16
N CYS A 67 -5.51 3.64 -5.46
CA CYS A 67 -5.11 4.84 -6.22
C CYS A 67 -6.16 5.41 -7.18
N GLY A 68 -7.32 4.76 -7.31
CA GLY A 68 -8.40 5.19 -8.18
C GLY A 68 -8.19 4.97 -9.69
N PHE A 69 -7.09 4.33 -10.09
CA PHE A 69 -6.79 4.08 -11.51
C PHE A 69 -7.69 3.00 -12.12
N LEU A 70 -8.17 3.21 -13.35
CA LEU A 70 -9.06 2.27 -14.05
C LEU A 70 -8.29 1.01 -14.48
N ALA A 71 -8.87 -0.15 -14.19
CA ALA A 71 -8.25 -1.46 -14.42
C ALA A 71 -8.57 -2.07 -15.78
N ASP A 72 -9.66 -1.62 -16.40
CA ASP A 72 -10.20 -2.16 -17.66
C ASP A 72 -9.44 -1.66 -18.90
N ASP A 73 -8.41 -0.83 -18.75
CA ASP A 73 -7.63 -0.38 -19.90
C ASP A 73 -6.62 -1.45 -20.36
N PRO A 74 -6.59 -1.81 -21.66
CA PRO A 74 -5.63 -2.78 -22.18
C PRO A 74 -4.20 -2.27 -21.95
N TYR A 75 -3.31 -3.15 -21.50
CA TYR A 75 -1.88 -2.85 -21.36
C TYR A 75 -1.29 -2.48 -22.73
N VAL A 76 -1.09 -1.17 -22.95
CA VAL A 76 -0.57 -0.63 -24.21
C VAL A 76 0.77 0.06 -24.00
N CYS A 77 1.69 -0.14 -24.95
CA CYS A 77 2.97 0.54 -24.91
C CYS A 77 2.77 2.04 -25.15
N GLN A 78 3.19 2.91 -24.23
CA GLN A 78 3.16 4.36 -24.47
C GLN A 78 4.03 4.81 -25.66
N SER A 79 4.97 3.98 -26.10
CA SER A 79 5.88 4.31 -27.18
C SER A 79 5.43 3.86 -28.56
N CYS A 80 4.75 2.71 -28.65
CA CYS A 80 4.39 2.10 -29.93
C CYS A 80 2.95 1.59 -29.97
N GLN A 81 2.20 1.77 -28.88
CA GLN A 81 0.82 1.32 -28.69
C GLN A 81 0.55 -0.16 -28.92
N ALA A 82 1.60 -0.99 -29.01
CA ALA A 82 1.45 -2.43 -29.04
C ALA A 82 0.79 -2.93 -27.75
N LYS A 83 -0.02 -3.99 -27.88
CA LYS A 83 -0.60 -4.71 -26.75
C LYS A 83 0.52 -5.47 -26.03
N ILE A 84 0.56 -5.35 -24.72
CA ILE A 84 1.58 -5.91 -23.85
C ILE A 84 0.89 -6.85 -22.84
N GLY A 85 1.58 -7.89 -22.40
CA GLY A 85 1.16 -8.68 -21.24
C GLY A 85 1.44 -7.99 -19.89
N PRO A 86 0.71 -8.34 -18.82
CA PRO A 86 0.90 -7.77 -17.48
C PRO A 86 2.30 -8.04 -16.87
N GLU A 87 3.03 -9.04 -17.38
CA GLU A 87 4.34 -9.47 -16.86
C GLU A 87 5.52 -9.12 -17.79
N ASP A 88 5.28 -8.42 -18.91
CA ASP A 88 6.33 -8.10 -19.87
C ASP A 88 7.25 -6.99 -19.35
N ARG A 89 8.55 -7.29 -19.25
CA ARG A 89 9.59 -6.31 -18.84
C ARG A 89 10.02 -5.37 -19.96
N PHE A 90 9.81 -5.79 -21.20
CA PHE A 90 10.13 -5.05 -22.40
C PHE A 90 8.98 -5.19 -23.38
N CYS A 91 8.72 -4.15 -24.15
CA CYS A 91 7.76 -4.25 -25.23
C CYS A 91 8.32 -5.16 -26.31
N THR A 92 7.62 -6.24 -26.63
CA THR A 92 8.00 -7.19 -27.68
C THR A 92 8.01 -6.57 -29.08
N SER A 93 7.26 -5.47 -29.29
CA SER A 93 7.18 -4.80 -30.58
C SER A 93 8.22 -3.70 -30.79
N CYS A 94 8.57 -2.91 -29.77
CA CYS A 94 9.51 -1.78 -29.92
C CYS A 94 10.82 -1.92 -29.12
N GLY A 95 10.97 -2.97 -28.32
CA GLY A 95 12.15 -3.20 -27.49
C GLY A 95 12.32 -2.21 -26.33
N ARG A 96 11.41 -1.24 -26.17
CA ARG A 96 11.48 -0.27 -25.07
C ARG A 96 11.26 -0.97 -23.74
N LEU A 97 12.10 -0.62 -22.77
CA LEU A 97 11.91 -1.03 -21.38
C LEU A 97 10.58 -0.49 -20.88
N LEU A 98 9.70 -1.41 -20.52
CA LEU A 98 8.46 -1.07 -19.85
C LEU A 98 8.82 -0.81 -18.39
N ARG A 99 8.35 0.34 -17.93
CA ARG A 99 8.83 1.04 -16.75
C ARG A 99 8.99 0.06 -15.56
N PRO A 100 10.22 -0.17 -15.04
CA PRO A 100 10.46 -1.10 -13.95
C PRO A 100 10.36 -0.42 -12.57
N ASP A 101 9.55 0.63 -12.44
CA ASP A 101 9.42 1.41 -11.20
C ASP A 101 8.67 0.67 -10.10
N LYS A 102 7.96 -0.42 -10.42
CA LYS A 102 7.24 -1.24 -9.43
C LYS A 102 7.96 -2.55 -9.08
N LEU A 103 8.92 -3.02 -9.89
CA LEU A 103 9.70 -4.23 -9.58
C LEU A 103 10.76 -4.00 -8.48
N TYR A 104 10.98 -2.74 -8.05
CA TYR A 104 11.83 -2.44 -6.90
C TYR A 104 11.07 -2.28 -5.57
N ARG A 105 9.76 -2.55 -5.49
CA ARG A 105 9.15 -2.95 -4.21
C ARG A 105 9.47 -4.42 -3.97
N SER A 106 10.77 -4.72 -3.87
CA SER A 106 11.24 -6.02 -3.42
C SER A 106 10.53 -6.31 -2.10
N ARG A 107 9.87 -7.47 -2.02
CA ARG A 107 9.27 -7.99 -0.79
C ARG A 107 10.26 -8.00 0.39
N SER A 108 11.56 -7.90 0.11
CA SER A 108 12.60 -7.73 1.13
C SER A 108 12.67 -6.35 1.77
N ARG A 109 12.08 -5.27 1.22
CA ARG A 109 12.12 -3.92 1.83
C ARG A 109 11.45 -3.84 3.20
N PRO A 110 10.23 -4.35 3.42
CA PRO A 110 9.63 -4.30 4.76
C PRO A 110 10.39 -5.16 5.77
N ILE A 111 10.89 -6.32 5.36
CA ILE A 111 11.70 -7.19 6.22
C ILE A 111 13.05 -6.53 6.53
N ALA A 112 13.70 -5.89 5.55
CA ALA A 112 14.96 -5.16 5.76
C ALA A 112 14.76 -3.97 6.70
N ALA A 113 13.66 -3.22 6.57
CA ALA A 113 13.32 -2.13 7.48
C ALA A 113 13.08 -2.65 8.92
N LEU A 114 12.45 -3.81 9.07
CA LEU A 114 12.23 -4.48 10.35
C LEU A 114 13.55 -4.96 10.98
N ILE A 115 14.42 -5.63 10.21
CA ILE A 115 15.73 -6.11 10.68
C ILE A 115 16.63 -4.92 11.06
N LEU A 116 16.65 -3.85 10.25
CA LEU A 116 17.39 -2.62 10.54
C LEU A 116 16.80 -1.82 11.71
N GLY A 117 15.54 -2.08 12.10
CA GLY A 117 14.95 -1.56 13.33
C GLY A 117 15.28 -2.40 14.57
N LEU A 118 15.27 -3.73 14.45
CA LEU A 118 15.49 -4.67 15.56
C LEU A 118 16.96 -4.85 15.91
N VAL A 119 17.82 -5.16 14.93
CA VAL A 119 19.22 -5.55 15.17
C VAL A 119 20.05 -4.39 15.72
N PRO A 120 20.06 -3.20 15.11
CA PRO A 120 20.78 -2.05 15.67
C PRO A 120 20.11 -1.51 16.94
N GLY A 121 18.78 -1.66 17.07
CA GLY A 121 18.02 -1.25 18.25
C GLY A 121 18.41 -2.02 19.51
N LEU A 122 18.85 -3.28 19.38
CA LEU A 122 19.41 -4.07 20.47
C LEU A 122 20.72 -3.47 21.02
N PHE A 123 21.50 -2.83 20.15
CA PHE A 123 22.72 -2.08 20.49
C PHE A 123 22.45 -0.58 20.72
N SER A 124 21.18 -0.24 21.01
CA SER A 124 20.73 1.12 21.32
C SER A 124 20.86 2.15 20.19
N ILE A 125 21.02 1.68 18.95
CA ILE A 125 20.99 2.54 17.77
C ILE A 125 19.56 2.52 17.22
N TRP A 126 18.70 3.34 17.82
CA TRP A 126 17.28 3.44 17.46
C TRP A 126 17.08 4.27 16.19
N GLY A 127 16.06 3.97 15.39
CA GLY A 127 15.66 4.80 14.23
C GLY A 127 16.27 4.46 12.86
N LEU A 128 17.20 3.51 12.74
CA LEU A 128 17.80 3.13 11.44
C LEU A 128 16.79 2.60 10.41
N GLY A 129 15.78 1.85 10.86
CA GLY A 129 14.72 1.34 9.96
C GLY A 129 13.94 2.45 9.25
N GLN A 130 13.74 3.61 9.90
CA GLN A 130 12.99 4.74 9.33
C GLN A 130 13.83 5.59 8.37
N PHE A 131 15.15 5.62 8.55
CA PHE A 131 16.08 6.22 7.58
C PHE A 131 16.04 5.50 6.23
N PHE A 132 15.87 4.17 6.23
CA PHE A 132 15.71 3.39 4.99
C PHE A 132 14.41 3.72 4.23
N ASN A 133 13.37 4.16 4.95
CA ASN A 133 12.11 4.62 4.37
C ASN A 133 12.12 6.11 3.99
N LEU A 134 13.28 6.79 4.01
CA LEU A 134 13.44 8.22 3.71
C LEU A 134 12.60 9.14 4.62
N SER A 135 12.07 8.63 5.73
CA SER A 135 11.33 9.39 6.73
C SER A 135 12.30 9.90 7.81
N PHE A 136 13.08 10.92 7.44
CA PHE A 136 14.16 11.45 8.28
C PHE A 136 13.66 12.01 9.63
N TYR A 137 12.47 12.62 9.66
CA TYR A 137 11.91 13.20 10.88
C TYR A 137 11.54 12.13 11.92
N LYS A 138 10.95 11.01 11.48
CA LYS A 138 10.64 9.88 12.37
C LYS A 138 11.91 9.21 12.86
N GLY A 139 12.88 9.00 11.96
CA GLY A 139 14.17 8.41 12.30
C GLY A 139 14.91 9.23 13.37
N ALA A 140 14.98 10.55 13.21
CA ALA A 140 15.61 11.44 14.18
C ALA A 140 14.88 11.42 15.55
N LEU A 141 13.54 11.43 15.56
CA LEU A 141 12.75 11.37 16.79
C LEU A 141 13.06 10.09 17.59
N PHE A 142 13.02 8.92 16.94
CA PHE A 142 13.30 7.64 17.60
C PHE A 142 14.75 7.50 18.05
N PHE A 143 15.70 8.07 17.30
CA PHE A 143 17.11 8.11 17.71
C PHE A 143 17.30 8.94 18.99
N VAL A 144 16.73 10.15 19.05
CA VAL A 144 16.80 11.01 20.24
C VAL A 144 16.11 10.35 21.43
N LEU A 145 14.93 9.75 21.21
CA LEU A 145 14.20 9.01 22.25
C LEU A 145 15.03 7.82 22.77
N GLY A 146 15.69 7.07 21.88
CA GLY A 146 16.55 5.95 22.23
C GLY A 146 17.78 6.37 23.05
N VAL A 147 18.43 7.48 22.68
CA VAL A 147 19.55 8.05 23.47
C VAL A 147 19.08 8.52 24.84
N ALA A 148 17.95 9.23 24.90
CA ALA A 148 17.39 9.70 26.18
C ALA A 148 17.05 8.53 27.10
N LEU A 149 16.37 7.52 26.56
CA LEU A 149 16.07 6.30 27.30
C LEU A 149 17.36 5.59 27.72
N LEU A 150 18.39 5.48 26.86
CA LEU A 150 19.67 4.82 27.19
C LEU A 150 20.37 5.47 28.38
N LEU A 151 20.20 6.77 28.58
CA LEU A 151 20.73 7.47 29.76
C LEU A 151 19.89 7.17 31.03
N VAL A 152 18.63 6.79 30.88
CA VAL A 152 17.69 6.50 31.98
C VAL A 152 17.65 5.02 32.36
N ALA A 153 17.82 4.09 31.42
CA ALA A 153 17.84 2.65 31.68
C ALA A 153 18.90 2.18 32.72
N PRO A 154 20.15 2.66 32.71
CA PRO A 154 21.14 2.26 33.71
C PRO A 154 20.80 2.78 35.11
N THR A 155 20.06 3.88 35.25
CA THR A 155 19.64 4.36 36.58
C THR A 155 18.59 3.42 37.18
N ALA A 156 17.71 2.84 36.35
CA ALA A 156 16.76 1.80 36.77
C ALA A 156 17.47 0.52 37.27
N LEU A 157 18.55 0.11 36.61
CA LEU A 157 19.37 -1.04 37.04
C LEU A 157 20.13 -0.74 38.35
N ILE A 158 20.68 0.47 38.50
CA ILE A 158 21.40 0.89 39.71
C ILE A 158 20.44 0.95 40.92
N VAL A 159 19.21 1.43 40.73
CA VAL A 159 18.18 1.51 41.77
C VAL A 159 17.75 0.11 42.26
N THR A 160 17.64 -0.87 41.37
CA THR A 160 17.27 -2.25 41.78
C THR A 160 18.40 -2.98 42.50
N ILE A 161 19.66 -2.71 42.14
CA ILE A 161 20.84 -3.30 42.81
C ILE A 161 21.12 -2.64 44.18
N SER A 162 20.84 -1.34 44.33
CA SER A 162 21.14 -0.57 45.55
C SER A 162 20.15 -0.80 46.70
N GLY A 163 19.19 -1.70 46.56
CA GLY A 163 18.24 -2.04 47.63
C GLY A 163 17.17 -0.97 47.87
N LEU A 164 17.00 -0.02 46.94
CA LEU A 164 15.91 0.95 46.95
C LEU A 164 14.63 0.31 46.39
N HIS A 165 14.09 -0.66 47.13
CA HIS A 165 12.97 -1.49 46.69
C HIS A 165 11.68 -0.69 46.41
N ASP A 166 11.50 0.46 47.05
CA ASP A 166 10.35 1.35 46.83
C ASP A 166 10.30 1.91 45.40
N LEU A 167 11.44 1.99 44.70
CA LEU A 167 11.51 2.43 43.30
C LEU A 167 11.64 1.26 42.31
N ALA A 168 11.75 0.01 42.79
CA ALA A 168 11.91 -1.16 41.91
C ALA A 168 10.70 -1.35 40.97
N GLY A 169 9.49 -1.03 41.42
CA GLY A 169 8.29 -1.08 40.57
C GLY A 169 8.36 -0.11 39.39
N ILE A 170 8.88 1.11 39.62
CA ILE A 170 9.05 2.13 38.58
C ILE A 170 10.13 1.68 37.58
N ALA A 171 11.22 1.08 38.07
CA ALA A 171 12.28 0.52 37.23
C ALA A 171 11.77 -0.60 36.31
N VAL A 172 10.95 -1.51 36.83
CA VAL A 172 10.34 -2.60 36.05
C VAL A 172 9.37 -2.05 35.00
N LEU A 173 8.51 -1.10 35.36
CA LEU A 173 7.61 -0.44 34.40
C LEU A 173 8.38 0.28 33.29
N GLY A 174 9.49 0.95 33.64
CA GLY A 174 10.38 1.57 32.67
C GLY A 174 11.03 0.58 31.70
N ALA A 175 11.46 -0.59 32.19
CA ALA A 175 12.02 -1.65 31.35
C ALA A 175 10.96 -2.28 30.42
N VAL A 176 9.73 -2.48 30.91
CA VAL A 176 8.62 -2.96 30.08
C VAL A 176 8.27 -1.94 28.99
N LEU A 177 8.18 -0.65 29.36
CA LEU A 177 7.90 0.43 28.41
C LEU A 177 9.01 0.55 27.36
N TRP A 178 10.29 0.41 27.76
CA TRP A 178 11.42 0.35 26.84
C TRP A 178 11.24 -0.76 25.80
N CYS A 179 10.98 -1.98 26.24
CA CYS A 179 10.80 -3.14 25.36
C CYS A 179 9.60 -2.95 24.43
N ALA A 180 8.50 -2.41 24.94
CA ALA A 180 7.31 -2.13 24.14
C ALA A 180 7.61 -1.09 23.04
N LEU A 181 8.25 0.04 23.39
CA LEU A 181 8.61 1.08 22.43
C LEU A 181 9.63 0.57 21.38
N TRP A 182 10.55 -0.30 21.77
CA TRP A 182 11.51 -0.93 20.87
C TRP A 182 10.80 -1.79 19.80
N VAL A 183 9.81 -2.60 20.19
CA VAL A 183 9.03 -3.41 19.24
C VAL A 183 8.14 -2.52 18.38
N LEU A 184 7.47 -1.54 18.98
CA LEU A 184 6.56 -0.64 18.27
C LEU A 184 7.27 0.19 17.20
N GLN A 185 8.50 0.67 17.44
CA GLN A 185 9.24 1.41 16.39
C GLN A 185 9.55 0.51 15.18
N ALA A 186 9.88 -0.77 15.42
CA ALA A 186 10.22 -1.71 14.36
C ALA A 186 8.96 -2.06 13.54
N MET A 187 7.80 -2.16 14.19
CA MET A 187 6.51 -2.33 13.52
C MET A 187 6.11 -1.09 12.70
N ASP A 188 6.28 0.14 13.21
CA ASP A 188 6.02 1.37 12.44
C ASP A 188 6.94 1.45 11.21
N ALA A 189 8.19 1.01 11.32
CA ALA A 189 9.11 0.95 10.18
C ALA A 189 8.70 -0.10 9.13
N TYR A 190 8.21 -1.27 9.58
CA TYR A 190 7.68 -2.33 8.71
C TYR A 190 6.46 -1.84 7.91
N TRP A 191 5.47 -1.24 8.57
CA TRP A 191 4.30 -0.71 7.89
C TRP A 191 4.63 0.50 7.00
N GLY A 192 5.54 1.38 7.43
CA GLY A 192 6.05 2.48 6.61
C GLY A 192 6.70 2.01 5.29
N ALA A 193 7.34 0.84 5.31
CA ALA A 193 7.89 0.21 4.10
C ALA A 193 6.83 -0.49 3.23
N GLY A 194 5.59 -0.62 3.72
CA GLY A 194 4.47 -1.30 3.09
C GLY A 194 4.45 -2.80 3.31
N GLY A 195 4.83 -3.23 4.51
CA GLY A 195 4.47 -4.55 4.99
C GLY A 195 2.95 -4.72 5.07
N GLU A 196 2.48 -5.88 4.66
CA GLU A 196 1.08 -6.33 4.76
C GLU A 196 0.86 -7.13 6.05
#